data_AF-A0AB33VL19-F1
#
_entry.id   AF-A0AB33VL19-F1
#
_cell.length_a   1.000
_cell.length_b   1.000
_cell.length_c   1.000
_cell.angle_alpha   90.00
_cell.angle_beta   90.00
_cell.angle_gamma   90.00
#
_symmetry.space_group_name_H-M   'P 1'
#
loop_
_entity.id
_entity.type
_entity.pdbx_description
1 polymer ?
#
loop_
_entity_poly.entity_id
_entity_poly.type
_entity_poly.pdbx_seq_one_letter_code
_entity_poly.pdbx_strand_id
1 'polypeptide(L)'
;MGASALLCLPFMFAFETREVQWTGPMIGALAWSVLALSIGAISLLFMLIRHGAATKVTSLLYLTPPTTAVMAWALFGERFPPLAALGMVIAACGVALVIRK
;
A
#
# COMPACT_ATOMS: atom_id res chain seq x y z
N MET A 1 -3.49 21.27 -7.94
CA MET A 1 -3.76 20.43 -9.14
C MET A 1 -3.56 21.18 -10.45
N GLY A 2 -4.07 22.41 -10.64
CA GLY A 2 -3.92 23.15 -11.91
C GLY A 2 -2.47 23.53 -12.30
N ALA A 3 -1.65 23.98 -11.34
CA ALA A 3 -0.25 24.35 -11.60
C ALA A 3 0.62 23.15 -12.03
N SER A 4 0.39 21.99 -11.43
CA SER A 4 1.08 20.74 -11.75
C SER A 4 0.75 20.25 -13.16
N ALA A 5 -0.50 20.41 -13.60
CA ALA A 5 -0.94 20.02 -14.94
C ALA A 5 -0.34 20.92 -16.03
N LEU A 6 -0.24 22.23 -15.78
CA LEU A 6 0.34 23.19 -16.73
C LEU A 6 1.84 22.99 -16.96
N LEU A 7 2.57 22.50 -15.96
CA LEU A 7 4.00 22.17 -16.08
C LEU A 7 4.25 20.79 -16.70
N CYS A 8 3.42 19.79 -16.40
CA CYS A 8 3.59 18.43 -16.91
C CYS A 8 3.14 18.27 -18.37
N LEU A 9 2.11 19.01 -18.82
CA LEU A 9 1.57 18.95 -20.19
C LEU A 9 2.60 19.19 -21.30
N PRO A 10 3.42 20.26 -21.27
CA PRO A 10 4.42 20.50 -22.31
C PRO A 10 5.58 19.49 -22.21
N PHE A 11 5.93 19.04 -21.01
CA PHE A 11 6.99 18.05 -20.77
C PHE A 11 6.60 16.67 -21.32
N MET A 12 5.33 16.27 -21.18
CA MET A 12 4.79 15.01 -21.69
C MET A 12 4.82 14.96 -23.23
N PHE A 13 4.52 16.05 -23.92
CA PHE A 13 4.59 16.09 -25.39
C PHE A 13 6.03 16.08 -25.93
N ALA A 14 7.01 16.52 -25.13
CA ALA A 14 8.41 16.60 -25.54
C ALA A 14 9.22 15.32 -25.26
N PHE A 15 8.87 14.55 -24.23
CA PHE A 15 9.69 13.41 -23.77
C PHE A 15 8.97 12.06 -23.74
N GLU A 16 7.64 12.02 -23.82
CA GLU A 16 6.89 10.77 -23.69
C GLU A 16 6.61 10.15 -25.07
N THR A 17 7.40 9.15 -25.46
CA THR A 17 6.98 8.23 -26.53
C THR A 17 5.81 7.44 -25.95
N ARG A 18 4.59 7.77 -26.36
CA ARG A 18 3.31 7.21 -25.87
C ARG A 18 3.12 5.73 -26.25
N GLU A 19 4.21 4.98 -26.32
CA GLU A 19 4.26 3.56 -26.58
C GLU A 19 4.12 2.82 -25.26
N VAL A 20 2.89 2.38 -25.01
CA VAL A 20 2.63 1.36 -24.00
C VAL A 20 3.33 0.09 -24.46
N GLN A 21 4.51 -0.20 -23.91
CA GLN A 21 5.21 -1.45 -24.18
C GLN A 21 4.49 -2.58 -23.46
N TRP A 22 3.56 -3.23 -24.18
CA TRP A 22 2.80 -4.39 -23.73
C TRP A 22 3.71 -5.60 -23.53
N THR A 23 4.48 -5.57 -22.46
CA THR A 23 5.35 -6.66 -22.04
C THR A 23 4.59 -7.58 -21.09
N GLY A 24 4.92 -8.88 -21.10
CA GLY A 24 4.30 -9.86 -20.19
C GLY A 24 4.30 -9.44 -18.71
N PRO A 25 5.41 -8.88 -18.17
CA PRO A 25 5.45 -8.33 -16.81
C PRO A 25 4.47 -7.19 -16.58
N MET A 26 4.28 -6.29 -17.56
CA MET A 26 3.34 -5.18 -17.47
C MET A 26 1.89 -5.66 -17.44
N ILE A 27 1.54 -6.62 -18.29
CA ILE A 27 0.21 -7.25 -18.29
C ILE A 27 -0.02 -7.99 -16.96
N GLY A 28 1.00 -8.70 -16.46
CA GLY A 28 0.96 -9.37 -15.15
C GLY A 28 0.73 -8.40 -13.99
N ALA A 29 1.45 -7.27 -13.96
CA ALA A 29 1.27 -6.23 -12.94
C ALA A 29 -0.10 -5.56 -13.01
N LEU A 30 -0.62 -5.30 -14.22
CA LEU A 30 -1.97 -4.78 -14.43
C LEU A 30 -3.03 -5.77 -13.97
N ALA A 31 -2.91 -7.04 -14.37
CA ALA A 31 -3.83 -8.09 -13.96
C ALA A 31 -3.83 -8.28 -12.44
N TRP A 32 -2.64 -8.28 -11.81
CA TRP A 32 -2.51 -8.36 -10.36
C TRP A 32 -3.18 -7.17 -9.66
N SER A 33 -2.96 -5.95 -10.16
CA SER A 33 -3.56 -4.75 -9.58
C SER A 33 -5.08 -4.74 -9.69
N VAL A 34 -5.64 -5.18 -10.82
CA VAL A 34 -7.10 -5.24 -10.99
C VAL A 34 -7.70 -6.37 -10.16
N LEU A 35 -7.14 -7.58 -10.23
CA LEU A 35 -7.73 -8.74 -9.56
C LEU A 35 -7.49 -8.72 -8.05
N ALA A 36 -6.23 -8.57 -7.61
CA ALA A 36 -5.90 -8.66 -6.18
C ALA A 36 -6.22 -7.37 -5.43
N LEU A 37 -5.74 -6.22 -5.92
CA LEU A 37 -5.91 -4.94 -5.21
C LEU A 37 -7.31 -4.36 -5.36
N SER A 38 -8.00 -4.56 -6.49
CA SER A 38 -9.37 -4.05 -6.65
C SER A 38 -10.42 -5.08 -6.25
N ILE A 39 -10.56 -6.17 -7.02
CA ILE A 39 -11.63 -7.15 -6.76
C ILE A 39 -11.44 -7.86 -5.41
N GLY A 40 -10.21 -8.27 -5.10
CA GLY A 40 -9.86 -8.92 -3.85
C GLY A 40 -10.09 -8.03 -2.63
N ALA A 41 -9.56 -6.81 -2.65
CA ALA A 41 -9.73 -5.88 -1.53
C ALA A 41 -11.19 -5.47 -1.31
N ILE A 42 -11.94 -5.19 -2.37
CA ILE A 42 -13.35 -4.80 -2.29
C ILE A 42 -14.21 -5.98 -1.83
N SER A 43 -13.99 -7.19 -2.36
CA SER A 43 -14.71 -8.38 -1.89
C SER A 43 -14.45 -8.66 -0.41
N LEU A 44 -13.19 -8.53 0.02
CA LEU A 44 -12.83 -8.70 1.42
C LEU A 44 -13.56 -7.64 2.26
N LEU A 45 -13.51 -6.38 1.87
CA LEU A 45 -14.23 -5.29 2.54
C LEU A 45 -15.73 -5.59 2.68
N PHE A 46 -16.40 -6.01 1.61
CA PHE A 46 -17.81 -6.40 1.64
C PHE A 46 -18.06 -7.59 2.57
N MET A 47 -17.18 -8.60 2.56
CA MET A 47 -17.29 -9.77 3.43
C MET A 47 -17.17 -9.38 4.93
N LEU A 48 -16.29 -8.44 5.26
CA LEU A 48 -16.11 -7.93 6.62
C LEU A 48 -17.29 -7.10 7.11
N ILE A 49 -17.84 -6.25 6.23
CA ILE A 49 -19.06 -5.49 6.52
C ILE A 49 -20.20 -6.46 6.85
N ARG A 50 -20.33 -7.54 6.06
CA ARG A 50 -21.37 -8.57 6.24
C ARG A 50 -21.21 -9.37 7.53
N HIS A 51 -19.99 -9.53 8.04
CA HIS A 51 -19.70 -10.20 9.30
C HIS A 51 -19.76 -9.29 10.55
N GLY A 52 -20.13 -8.01 10.42
CA GLY A 52 -20.16 -7.07 11.55
C GLY A 52 -18.78 -6.79 12.16
N ALA A 53 -17.71 -7.27 11.50
CA ALA A 53 -16.32 -7.21 11.95
C ALA A 53 -15.57 -6.03 11.31
N ALA A 54 -16.28 -4.99 10.87
CA ALA A 54 -15.70 -3.79 10.26
C ALA A 54 -14.52 -3.27 11.10
N THR A 55 -14.69 -3.22 12.43
CA THR A 55 -13.65 -2.82 13.40
C THR A 55 -12.39 -3.69 13.32
N LYS A 56 -12.54 -5.01 13.11
CA LYS A 56 -11.41 -5.95 13.11
C LYS A 56 -10.51 -5.74 11.90
N VAL A 57 -11.05 -5.38 10.74
CA VAL A 57 -10.21 -5.13 9.56
C VAL A 57 -9.74 -3.71 9.42
N THR A 58 -10.47 -2.69 9.91
CA THR A 58 -9.84 -1.38 10.06
C THR A 58 -8.62 -1.48 10.97
N SER A 59 -8.70 -2.29 12.02
CA SER A 59 -7.55 -2.64 12.87
C SER A 59 -6.43 -3.38 12.09
N LEU A 60 -6.74 -4.39 11.27
CA LEU A 60 -5.72 -5.02 10.42
C LEU A 60 -5.07 -4.01 9.46
N LEU A 61 -5.83 -3.08 8.87
CA LEU A 61 -5.29 -2.04 7.99
C LEU A 61 -4.34 -1.09 8.74
N TYR A 62 -4.65 -0.76 9.99
CA TYR A 62 -3.73 -0.01 10.87
C TYR A 62 -2.48 -0.82 11.24
N LEU A 63 -2.60 -2.15 11.33
CA LEU A 63 -1.48 -3.06 11.62
C LEU A 63 -0.66 -3.41 10.38
N THR A 64 -1.16 -3.16 9.17
CA THR A 64 -0.43 -3.39 7.92
C THR A 64 0.93 -2.71 7.92
N PRO A 65 1.07 -1.37 8.09
CA PRO A 65 2.37 -0.69 8.04
C PRO A 65 3.45 -1.28 8.98
N PRO A 66 3.18 -1.58 10.27
CA PRO A 66 4.18 -2.22 11.11
C PRO A 66 4.49 -3.66 10.65
N THR A 67 3.49 -4.41 10.18
CA THR A 67 3.70 -5.79 9.70
C THR A 67 4.55 -5.83 8.43
N THR A 68 4.30 -4.92 7.47
CA THR A 68 5.15 -4.80 6.26
C THR A 68 6.56 -4.34 6.60
N ALA A 69 6.73 -3.47 7.59
CA ALA A 69 8.06 -3.03 8.00
C ALA A 69 8.86 -4.16 8.68
N VAL A 70 8.22 -5.00 9.49
CA VAL A 70 8.83 -6.22 10.05
C VAL A 70 9.18 -7.22 8.94
N MET A 71 8.29 -7.45 7.97
CA MET A 71 8.58 -8.31 6.82
C MET A 71 9.75 -7.76 5.99
N ALA A 72 9.81 -6.45 5.74
CA ALA A 72 10.90 -5.83 5.00
C ALA A 72 12.24 -6.00 5.72
N TRP A 73 12.28 -5.79 7.04
CA TRP A 73 13.48 -6.06 7.84
C TRP A 73 13.93 -7.51 7.73
N ALA A 74 12.99 -8.46 7.82
CA ALA A 74 13.29 -9.89 7.80
C ALA A 74 13.72 -10.40 6.42
N LEU A 75 13.09 -9.93 5.33
CA LEU A 75 13.36 -10.40 3.97
C LEU A 75 14.56 -9.71 3.32
N PHE A 76 14.72 -8.40 3.52
CA PHE A 76 15.75 -7.61 2.85
C PHE A 76 17.01 -7.40 3.69
N GLY A 77 16.95 -7.64 5.01
CA GLY A 77 18.13 -7.59 5.88
C GLY A 77 18.80 -6.22 5.97
N GLU A 78 18.11 -5.15 5.55
CA GLU A 78 18.65 -3.79 5.57
C GLU A 78 18.93 -3.33 7.01
N ARG A 79 20.03 -2.59 7.19
CA ARG A 79 20.44 -2.02 8.47
C ARG A 79 19.36 -1.06 8.94
N PHE A 80 18.47 -1.57 9.79
CA PHE A 80 17.42 -0.78 10.40
C PHE A 80 18.06 0.29 11.28
N PRO A 81 17.98 1.58 10.92
CA PRO A 81 18.51 2.62 11.77
C PRO A 81 17.74 2.57 13.11
N PRO A 82 18.42 2.74 14.26
CA PRO A 82 17.78 2.63 15.58
C PRO A 82 16.55 3.55 15.73
N LEU A 83 16.57 4.68 15.01
CA LEU A 83 15.47 5.64 14.95
C LEU A 83 14.23 5.08 14.22
N ALA A 84 14.40 4.30 13.15
CA ALA A 84 13.29 3.63 12.47
C ALA A 84 12.72 2.50 13.34
N ALA A 85 13.58 1.79 14.08
CA ALA A 85 13.12 0.78 15.04
C ALA A 85 12.28 1.41 16.16
N LEU A 86 12.70 2.56 16.72
CA LEU A 86 11.92 3.32 17.70
C LEU A 86 10.57 3.79 17.12
N GLY A 87 10.58 4.36 15.91
CA GLY A 87 9.34 4.74 15.22
C GLY A 87 8.38 3.57 15.01
N MET A 88 8.92 2.38 14.70
CA MET A 88 8.13 1.16 14.55
C MET A 88 7.52 0.69 15.87
N VAL A 89 8.29 0.70 16.97
CA VAL A 89 7.77 0.34 18.29
C VAL A 89 6.66 1.29 18.72
N ILE A 90 6.84 2.60 18.52
CA ILE A 90 5.82 3.61 18.85
C ILE A 90 4.56 3.38 18.02
N ALA A 91 4.69 3.15 16.71
CA ALA A 91 3.56 2.86 15.83
C ALA A 91 2.84 1.56 16.24
N ALA A 92 3.58 0.48 16.50
CA ALA A 92 3.03 -0.80 16.93
C ALA A 92 2.30 -0.69 18.28
N CYS A 93 2.85 0.04 19.25
CA CYS A 93 2.20 0.32 20.53
C CYS A 93 0.91 1.14 20.36
N GLY A 94 0.92 2.17 19.50
CA GLY A 94 -0.26 2.97 19.21
C GLY A 94 -1.40 2.13 18.63
N VAL A 95 -1.09 1.21 17.71
CA VAL A 95 -2.09 0.30 17.14
C VAL A 95 -2.55 -0.74 18.18
N ALA A 96 -1.64 -1.31 18.96
CA ALA A 96 -1.98 -2.28 20.01
C ALA A 96 -2.92 -1.68 21.08
N LEU A 97 -2.76 -0.40 21.42
CA LEU A 97 -3.64 0.33 22.33
C LEU A 97 -5.06 0.52 21.76
N VAL A 98 -5.17 0.82 20.46
CA VAL A 98 -6.47 0.94 19.77
C VAL A 98 -7.17 -0.42 19.69
N ILE A 99 -6.43 -1.52 19.51
CA ILE A 99 -6.99 -2.88 19.42
C ILE A 99 -7.52 -3.38 20.77
N ARG A 100 -6.88 -2.98 21.87
CA ARG A 100 -7.27 -3.40 23.22
C ARG A 100 -8.43 -2.60 23.81
N LYS A 101 -8.93 -1.57 23.10
CA LYS A 101 -10.02 -0.71 23.55
C LYS A 101 -11.26 -0.92 22.68
#